data_AF-A0A9P3LE51-F1
#
_entry.id   AF-A0A9P3LE51-F1
#
_cell.length_a   1.000
_cell.length_b   1.000
_cell.length_c   1.000
_cell.angle_alpha   90.00
_cell.angle_beta   90.00
_cell.angle_gamma   90.00
#
_symmetry.space_group_name_H-M   'P 1'
#
loop_
_entity.id
_entity.type
_entity.pdbx_description
1 polymer ?
#
loop_
_entity_poly.entity_id
_entity_poly.type
_entity_poly.pdbx_seq_one_letter_code
_entity_poly.pdbx_strand_id
1 'polypeptide(L)'
;MAAQQAQDLSLFLKDRYPAVKARFPGEGRRKWRLRVAEQFFALPAEDKQKYAAAAPVPVAEAEDAEYCMDDDQLDNVTVDVPGLGIVLRTDFSNEDAWQAFHEKLQAAEAEFSSAPDEPMEAESSNTGESSKDKEQEMDQDDTEPDDAEADEDDNAPIFSVINPDAPEDRARLQGISNLTALRLLNDVDIRPAPAPAAGEKRIKPPNRLVDYHGWQEIYSGKTLWVYDARSNADQCVRLVSQQGAMYGTATGDSWRARVSHTCELQVNLASGAMTIDFGGQDRWDYPERVRNMEEAEKPVA
;
A
#
# COMPACT_ATOMS: atom_id res chain seq x y z
N MET A 1 -5.47 -22.36 -4.47
CA MET A 1 -4.36 -22.43 -3.49
C MET A 1 -4.96 -22.07 -2.14
N ALA A 2 -4.73 -22.86 -1.09
CA ALA A 2 -5.18 -22.48 0.25
C ALA A 2 -4.42 -21.21 0.65
N ALA A 3 -5.14 -20.11 0.90
CA ALA A 3 -4.56 -18.92 1.51
C ALA A 3 -3.97 -19.36 2.85
N GLN A 4 -2.64 -19.39 2.93
CA GLN A 4 -1.94 -19.64 4.16
C GLN A 4 -2.27 -18.44 5.05
N GLN A 5 -3.24 -18.61 5.95
CA GLN A 5 -3.67 -17.58 6.89
C GLN A 5 -2.43 -17.05 7.58
N ALA A 6 -2.04 -15.84 7.22
CA ALA A 6 -0.85 -15.21 7.74
C ALA A 6 -1.07 -15.05 9.25
N GLN A 7 -0.09 -15.50 10.04
CA GLN A 7 -0.03 -15.12 11.44
C GLN A 7 0.12 -13.59 11.45
N ASP A 8 -0.91 -12.89 11.88
CA ASP A 8 -1.00 -11.44 11.86
C ASP A 8 -1.31 -10.88 13.26
N LEU A 9 -1.44 -9.56 13.39
CA LEU A 9 -1.76 -8.93 14.66
C LEU A 9 -3.24 -9.12 15.08
N SER A 10 -4.08 -9.78 14.28
CA SER A 10 -5.55 -9.75 14.43
C SER A 10 -6.04 -10.24 15.79
N LEU A 11 -5.42 -11.30 16.34
CA LEU A 11 -5.77 -11.76 17.70
C LEU A 11 -5.37 -10.74 18.78
N PHE A 12 -4.19 -10.14 18.66
CA PHE A 12 -3.70 -9.15 19.61
C PHE A 12 -4.52 -7.85 19.53
N LEU A 13 -4.91 -7.43 18.32
CA LEU A 13 -5.83 -6.34 18.07
C LEU A 13 -7.18 -6.60 18.73
N LYS A 14 -7.80 -7.77 18.47
CA LYS A 14 -9.09 -8.16 19.08
C LYS A 14 -9.07 -8.02 20.60
N ASP A 15 -7.99 -8.42 21.26
CA ASP A 15 -7.86 -8.38 22.72
C ASP A 15 -7.60 -6.97 23.29
N ARG A 16 -6.79 -6.16 22.60
CA ARG A 16 -6.25 -4.90 23.15
C ARG A 16 -6.93 -3.65 22.65
N TYR A 17 -7.47 -3.70 21.43
CA TYR A 17 -8.02 -2.54 20.75
C TYR A 17 -9.18 -1.87 21.52
N PRO A 18 -10.17 -2.58 22.08
CA PRO A 18 -11.27 -1.93 22.81
C PRO A 18 -10.78 -1.11 24.01
N ALA A 19 -9.78 -1.62 24.74
CA ALA A 19 -9.18 -0.92 25.88
C ALA A 19 -8.38 0.32 25.45
N VAL A 20 -7.69 0.25 24.30
CA VAL A 20 -6.97 1.40 23.73
C VAL A 20 -7.95 2.48 23.26
N LYS A 21 -8.97 2.10 22.49
CA LYS A 21 -10.04 2.99 22.01
C LYS A 21 -10.72 3.72 23.17
N ALA A 22 -11.11 3.00 24.22
CA ALA A 22 -11.72 3.58 25.41
C ALA A 22 -10.81 4.59 26.14
N ARG A 23 -9.49 4.40 26.08
CA ARG A 23 -8.50 5.30 26.70
C ARG A 23 -8.22 6.55 25.85
N PHE A 24 -8.40 6.47 24.53
CA PHE A 24 -8.05 7.54 23.58
C PHE A 24 -9.19 7.87 22.59
N PRO A 25 -10.41 8.19 23.04
CA PRO A 25 -11.62 8.17 22.21
C PRO A 25 -11.66 9.13 21.00
N GLY A 26 -10.69 10.03 20.84
CA GLY A 26 -10.64 11.01 19.74
C GLY A 26 -9.55 10.79 18.69
N GLU A 27 -8.79 9.69 18.75
CA GLU A 27 -7.60 9.53 17.90
C GLU A 27 -7.83 8.81 16.57
N GLY A 28 -8.92 8.05 16.43
CA GLY A 28 -9.25 7.30 15.20
C GLY A 28 -8.56 5.93 15.09
N ARG A 29 -9.06 5.11 14.16
CA ARG A 29 -8.65 3.71 13.94
C ARG A 29 -7.14 3.53 13.80
N ARG A 30 -6.47 4.27 12.91
CA ARG A 30 -5.05 4.06 12.59
C ARG A 30 -4.16 4.31 13.81
N LYS A 31 -4.44 5.38 14.56
CA LYS A 31 -3.71 5.68 15.80
C LYS A 31 -3.95 4.63 16.89
N TRP A 32 -5.18 4.14 17.05
CA TRP A 32 -5.45 3.07 18.00
C TRP A 32 -4.72 1.77 17.65
N ARG A 33 -4.75 1.36 16.38
CA ARG A 33 -3.97 0.19 15.89
C ARG A 33 -2.47 0.39 16.14
N LEU A 34 -1.95 1.58 15.90
CA LEU A 34 -0.56 1.93 16.14
C LEU A 34 -0.17 1.86 17.63
N ARG A 35 -1.04 2.33 18.54
CA ARG A 35 -0.83 2.15 19.98
C ARG A 35 -0.91 0.69 20.42
N VAL A 36 -1.73 -0.13 19.77
CA VAL A 36 -1.76 -1.58 20.00
C VAL A 36 -0.45 -2.21 19.50
N ALA A 37 0.05 -1.85 18.32
CA ALA A 37 1.33 -2.33 17.80
C ALA A 37 2.50 -1.99 18.75
N GLU A 38 2.53 -0.79 19.33
CA GLU A 38 3.50 -0.43 20.38
C GLU A 38 3.45 -1.37 21.59
N GLN A 39 2.24 -1.71 22.06
CA GLN A 39 2.08 -2.67 23.15
C GLN A 39 2.61 -4.04 22.78
N PHE A 40 2.40 -4.49 21.54
CA PHE A 40 2.95 -5.74 21.05
C PHE A 40 4.48 -5.70 21.05
N PHE A 41 5.09 -4.66 20.48
CA PHE A 41 6.55 -4.58 20.40
C PHE A 41 7.23 -4.47 21.77
N ALA A 42 6.54 -3.89 22.76
CA ALA A 42 6.97 -3.84 24.15
C ALA A 42 6.92 -5.19 24.89
N LEU A 43 6.23 -6.21 24.35
CA LEU A 43 6.17 -7.53 24.97
C LEU A 43 7.55 -8.23 24.98
N PRO A 44 7.84 -9.04 26.02
CA PRO A 44 8.94 -10.00 25.98
C PRO A 44 8.82 -10.96 24.80
N ALA A 45 9.97 -11.45 24.30
CA ALA A 45 10.00 -12.38 23.15
C ALA A 45 9.15 -13.65 23.38
N GLU A 46 9.15 -14.18 24.60
CA GLU A 46 8.37 -15.37 24.97
C GLU A 46 6.86 -15.14 24.87
N ASP A 47 6.39 -13.94 25.19
CA ASP A 47 4.96 -13.60 25.09
C ASP A 47 4.54 -13.40 23.62
N LYS A 48 5.41 -12.84 22.78
CA LYS A 48 5.16 -12.74 21.34
C LYS A 48 5.00 -14.12 20.69
N GLN A 49 5.77 -15.12 21.14
CA GLN A 49 5.64 -16.49 20.63
C GLN A 49 4.29 -17.13 20.94
N LYS A 50 3.62 -16.73 22.04
CA LYS A 50 2.27 -17.22 22.35
C LYS A 50 1.26 -16.77 21.31
N TYR A 51 1.41 -15.56 20.77
CA TYR A 51 0.56 -15.05 19.69
C TYR A 51 0.88 -15.73 18.36
N ALA A 52 2.14 -16.05 18.04
CA ALA A 52 2.47 -16.89 16.88
C ALA A 52 1.90 -18.31 16.97
N ALA A 53 1.81 -18.88 18.17
CA ALA A 53 1.28 -20.23 18.37
C ALA A 53 -0.25 -20.29 18.42
N ALA A 54 -0.92 -19.14 18.52
CA ALA A 54 -2.37 -19.08 18.58
C ALA A 54 -3.00 -19.38 17.21
N ALA A 55 -4.22 -19.92 17.23
CA ALA A 55 -4.99 -20.08 16.00
C ALA A 55 -5.29 -18.69 15.40
N PRO A 56 -5.12 -18.50 14.09
CA PRO A 56 -5.46 -17.24 13.43
C PRO A 56 -6.97 -16.96 13.58
N VAL A 57 -7.31 -15.68 13.62
CA VAL A 57 -8.72 -15.24 13.59
C VAL A 57 -9.26 -15.56 12.18
N PRO A 58 -10.44 -16.17 12.04
CA PRO A 58 -11.05 -16.37 10.73
C PRO A 58 -11.20 -15.04 9.99
N VAL A 59 -10.91 -15.02 8.67
CA VAL A 59 -10.90 -13.78 7.87
C VAL A 59 -12.22 -13.00 8.00
N ALA A 60 -13.35 -13.68 7.88
CA ALA A 60 -14.67 -13.06 8.04
C ALA A 60 -14.84 -12.40 9.43
N GLU A 61 -14.33 -13.02 10.50
CA GLU A 61 -14.38 -12.40 11.84
C GLU A 61 -13.42 -11.21 11.99
N ALA A 62 -12.32 -11.21 11.25
CA ALA A 62 -11.35 -10.12 11.26
C ALA A 62 -11.87 -8.92 10.46
N GLU A 63 -12.52 -9.16 9.33
CA GLU A 63 -13.15 -8.12 8.49
C GLU A 63 -14.28 -7.40 9.24
N ASP A 64 -15.13 -8.15 9.96
CA ASP A 64 -16.24 -7.60 10.75
C ASP A 64 -15.80 -6.97 12.10
N ALA A 65 -14.50 -6.98 12.42
CA ALA A 65 -14.01 -6.51 13.71
C ALA A 65 -14.00 -4.97 13.81
N GLU A 66 -14.20 -4.45 15.02
CA GLU A 66 -14.17 -2.99 15.28
C GLU A 66 -12.88 -2.31 14.80
N TYR A 67 -11.73 -3.01 14.87
CA TYR A 67 -10.44 -2.46 14.42
C TYR A 67 -10.27 -2.40 12.89
N CYS A 68 -11.24 -2.89 12.14
CA CYS A 68 -11.35 -2.76 10.68
C CYS A 68 -12.46 -1.76 10.31
N MET A 69 -13.58 -1.76 11.05
CA MET A 69 -14.78 -1.01 10.71
C MET A 69 -14.88 0.39 11.34
N ASP A 70 -14.08 0.71 12.36
CA ASP A 70 -14.09 2.04 12.96
C ASP A 70 -13.59 3.11 12.00
N ASP A 71 -14.23 4.28 12.02
CA ASP A 71 -13.83 5.44 11.23
C ASP A 71 -12.45 5.99 11.63
N ASP A 72 -11.70 6.48 10.65
CA ASP A 72 -10.51 7.30 10.84
C ASP A 72 -10.67 8.70 10.22
N GLN A 73 -10.01 9.69 10.82
CA GLN A 73 -10.11 11.09 10.43
C GLN A 73 -9.67 11.37 8.98
N LEU A 74 -8.83 10.50 8.40
CA LEU A 74 -8.34 10.66 7.03
C LEU A 74 -8.91 9.63 6.07
N ASP A 75 -9.90 8.82 6.46
CA ASP A 75 -10.48 7.82 5.55
C ASP A 75 -11.02 8.46 4.26
N ASN A 76 -11.58 9.68 4.38
CA ASN A 76 -12.04 10.49 3.26
C ASN A 76 -10.96 10.90 2.25
N VAL A 77 -9.66 10.81 2.61
CA VAL A 77 -8.52 11.12 1.74
C VAL A 77 -7.64 9.90 1.46
N THR A 78 -7.98 8.73 2.01
CA THR A 78 -7.21 7.49 1.83
C THR A 78 -8.05 6.33 1.31
N VAL A 79 -9.10 5.96 2.04
CA VAL A 79 -9.94 4.79 1.75
C VAL A 79 -11.00 5.16 0.71
N ASP A 80 -11.70 6.27 0.93
CA ASP A 80 -12.88 6.65 0.16
C ASP A 80 -12.56 7.37 -1.15
N VAL A 81 -11.32 7.81 -1.33
CA VAL A 81 -10.89 8.46 -2.58
C VAL A 81 -10.75 7.41 -3.68
N PRO A 82 -10.94 7.75 -4.96
CA PRO A 82 -10.62 6.86 -6.06
C PRO A 82 -9.09 6.65 -6.20
N GLY A 83 -8.72 5.67 -7.01
CA GLY A 83 -7.35 5.40 -7.42
C GLY A 83 -6.57 4.39 -6.58
N LEU A 84 -5.55 3.82 -7.22
CA LEU A 84 -4.75 2.68 -6.76
C LEU A 84 -3.64 3.10 -5.79
N GLY A 85 -3.09 4.30 -5.99
CA GLY A 85 -2.01 4.87 -5.18
C GLY A 85 -2.34 6.27 -4.65
N ILE A 86 -1.50 6.75 -3.73
CA ILE A 86 -1.57 8.11 -3.20
C ILE A 86 -0.22 8.81 -3.44
N VAL A 87 -0.24 9.97 -4.08
CA VAL A 87 0.90 10.89 -4.14
C VAL A 87 0.78 11.91 -3.01
N LEU A 88 1.71 11.85 -2.06
CA LEU A 88 1.79 12.74 -0.92
C LEU A 88 2.86 13.80 -1.14
N ARG A 89 2.46 15.08 -1.17
CA ARG A 89 3.41 16.21 -1.20
C ARG A 89 3.91 16.51 0.20
N THR A 90 5.22 16.39 0.39
CA THR A 90 5.92 16.69 1.66
C THR A 90 6.88 17.85 1.55
N ASP A 91 7.10 18.41 0.35
CA ASP A 91 7.88 19.63 0.18
C ASP A 91 7.08 20.70 -0.56
N PHE A 92 7.00 21.87 0.09
CA PHE A 92 6.26 23.03 -0.41
C PHE A 92 7.18 24.20 -0.79
N SER A 93 8.47 23.95 -1.01
CA SER A 93 9.48 25.01 -1.24
C SER A 93 9.48 25.57 -2.66
N ASN A 94 8.94 24.83 -3.64
CA ASN A 94 8.92 25.20 -5.05
C ASN A 94 7.58 24.83 -5.70
N GLU A 95 6.75 25.84 -5.96
CA GLU A 95 5.42 25.64 -6.55
C GLU A 95 5.49 25.39 -8.06
N ASP A 96 6.42 26.02 -8.77
CA ASP A 96 6.59 25.82 -10.22
C ASP A 96 7.01 24.38 -10.54
N ALA A 97 7.93 23.83 -9.74
CA ALA A 97 8.37 22.44 -9.90
C ALA A 97 7.26 21.44 -9.56
N TRP A 98 6.45 21.74 -8.55
CA TRP A 98 5.27 20.95 -8.19
C TRP A 98 4.24 20.96 -9.32
N GLN A 99 3.91 22.14 -9.85
CA GLN A 99 2.94 22.27 -10.94
C GLN A 99 3.41 21.50 -12.18
N ALA A 100 4.70 21.63 -12.55
CA ALA A 100 5.27 20.87 -13.66
C ALA A 100 5.27 19.35 -13.44
N PHE A 101 5.43 18.90 -12.19
CA PHE A 101 5.30 17.48 -11.84
C PHE A 101 3.85 17.03 -11.97
N HIS A 102 2.91 17.80 -11.41
CA HIS A 102 1.49 17.47 -11.38
C HIS A 102 0.89 17.42 -12.79
N GLU A 103 1.25 18.37 -13.67
CA GLU A 103 0.82 18.36 -15.07
C GLU A 103 1.32 17.11 -15.81
N LYS A 104 2.56 16.67 -15.56
CA LYS A 104 3.10 15.43 -16.14
C LYS A 104 2.41 14.19 -15.59
N LEU A 105 2.06 14.18 -14.31
CA LEU A 105 1.32 13.09 -13.70
C LEU A 105 -0.06 12.96 -14.36
N GLN A 106 -0.80 14.07 -14.49
CA GLN A 106 -2.10 14.10 -15.15
C GLN A 106 -2.02 13.71 -16.63
N ALA A 107 -0.99 14.17 -17.35
CA ALA A 107 -0.77 13.75 -18.74
C ALA A 107 -0.52 12.24 -18.84
N ALA A 108 0.32 11.70 -17.94
CA ALA A 108 0.59 10.27 -17.90
C ALA A 108 -0.65 9.45 -17.53
N GLU A 109 -1.51 9.91 -16.62
CA GLU A 109 -2.79 9.25 -16.32
C GLU A 109 -3.75 9.28 -17.51
N ALA A 110 -3.85 10.41 -18.21
CA ALA A 110 -4.70 10.54 -19.39
C ALA A 110 -4.29 9.58 -20.53
N GLU A 111 -3.00 9.26 -20.66
CA GLU A 111 -2.51 8.25 -21.62
C GLU A 111 -3.06 6.85 -21.33
N PHE A 112 -3.31 6.51 -20.06
CA PHE A 112 -3.90 5.21 -19.68
C PHE A 112 -5.41 5.16 -19.94
N SER A 113 -6.13 6.25 -19.67
CA SER A 113 -7.59 6.31 -19.91
C SER A 113 -7.96 6.48 -21.39
N SER A 114 -7.02 6.96 -22.22
CA SER A 114 -7.26 7.20 -23.65
C SER A 114 -6.73 6.10 -24.57
N ALA A 115 -6.14 5.02 -24.03
CA ALA A 115 -5.71 3.88 -24.81
C ALA A 115 -6.96 3.20 -25.43
N PRO A 116 -7.15 3.25 -26.76
CA PRO A 116 -8.22 2.50 -27.38
C PRO A 116 -7.97 1.01 -27.11
N ASP A 117 -9.04 0.27 -26.80
CA ASP A 117 -9.07 -1.19 -26.88
C ASP A 117 -8.72 -1.59 -28.32
N GLU A 118 -7.43 -1.60 -28.66
CA GLU A 118 -7.00 -2.26 -29.88
C GLU A 118 -7.19 -3.76 -29.60
N PRO A 119 -8.13 -4.42 -30.30
CA PRO A 119 -8.22 -5.87 -30.19
C PRO A 119 -6.85 -6.41 -30.53
N MET A 120 -6.28 -7.21 -29.62
CA MET A 120 -5.16 -8.09 -29.97
C MET A 120 -5.62 -8.94 -31.16
N GLU A 121 -5.36 -8.47 -32.37
CA GLU A 121 -5.44 -9.27 -33.57
C GLU A 121 -4.35 -10.31 -33.40
N ALA A 122 -4.76 -11.46 -32.86
CA ALA A 122 -4.03 -12.69 -33.03
C ALA A 122 -3.77 -12.83 -34.53
N GLU A 123 -2.50 -12.71 -34.94
CA GLU A 123 -2.04 -13.10 -36.26
C GLU A 123 -2.34 -14.59 -36.47
N SER A 124 -3.58 -14.88 -36.84
CA SER A 124 -4.04 -16.21 -37.21
C SER A 124 -3.83 -16.31 -38.71
N SER A 125 -2.70 -16.90 -39.06
CA SER A 125 -2.30 -17.26 -40.41
C SER A 125 -3.44 -17.97 -41.14
N ASN A 126 -4.01 -17.28 -42.12
CA ASN A 126 -5.07 -17.76 -42.99
C ASN A 126 -4.51 -18.81 -43.98
N THR A 127 -5.03 -20.04 -43.96
CA THR A 127 -4.99 -20.92 -45.12
C THR A 127 -6.13 -21.95 -45.11
N GLY A 128 -7.11 -21.77 -46.00
CA GLY A 128 -7.67 -22.85 -46.82
C GLY A 128 -9.05 -23.42 -46.46
N GLU A 129 -10.07 -22.95 -47.20
CA GLU A 129 -11.20 -23.68 -47.82
C GLU A 129 -11.93 -24.81 -47.05
N SER A 130 -13.25 -24.66 -46.85
CA SER A 130 -14.28 -25.20 -47.78
C SER A 130 -15.69 -25.30 -47.15
N SER A 131 -16.65 -24.62 -47.80
CA SER A 131 -18.02 -25.02 -48.15
C SER A 131 -18.99 -25.78 -47.20
N LYS A 132 -20.19 -25.17 -47.09
CA LYS A 132 -21.57 -25.72 -47.13
C LYS A 132 -22.37 -25.95 -45.84
N ASP A 133 -23.46 -25.17 -45.77
CA ASP A 133 -24.86 -25.48 -45.40
C ASP A 133 -25.14 -26.43 -44.24
N LYS A 134 -25.84 -25.89 -43.22
CA LYS A 134 -27.22 -26.30 -42.91
C LYS A 134 -27.91 -25.39 -41.90
N GLU A 135 -29.15 -25.08 -42.23
CA GLU A 135 -30.19 -24.45 -41.41
C GLU A 135 -30.50 -25.27 -40.15
N GLN A 136 -30.70 -24.59 -39.02
CA GLN A 136 -31.48 -25.10 -37.89
C GLN A 136 -32.11 -23.93 -37.12
N GLU A 137 -33.44 -23.90 -37.14
CA GLU A 137 -34.33 -23.12 -36.25
C GLU A 137 -34.24 -23.61 -34.79
N MET A 138 -34.78 -22.78 -33.88
CA MET A 138 -34.91 -22.84 -32.40
C MET A 138 -33.95 -21.83 -31.74
N ASP A 139 -34.35 -20.95 -30.82
CA ASP A 139 -35.46 -20.99 -29.88
C ASP A 139 -35.75 -19.55 -29.43
N GLN A 140 -37.02 -19.24 -29.15
CA GLN A 140 -37.43 -18.02 -28.44
C GLN A 140 -37.35 -18.33 -26.95
N ASP A 141 -36.43 -17.71 -26.22
CA ASP A 141 -36.55 -17.66 -24.77
C ASP A 141 -36.06 -16.33 -24.19
N ASP A 142 -36.79 -15.94 -23.15
CA ASP A 142 -36.73 -14.75 -22.30
C ASP A 142 -35.44 -13.94 -22.32
N THR A 143 -35.54 -12.68 -22.76
CA THR A 143 -34.60 -11.63 -22.37
C THR A 143 -35.11 -11.00 -21.07
N GLU A 144 -34.76 -11.61 -19.94
CA GLU A 144 -34.67 -10.85 -18.69
C GLU A 144 -33.58 -9.78 -18.89
N PRO A 145 -33.83 -8.49 -18.55
CA PRO A 145 -32.77 -7.52 -18.44
C PRO A 145 -31.98 -7.84 -17.16
N ASP A 146 -31.04 -8.78 -17.31
CA ASP A 146 -30.01 -9.04 -16.31
C ASP A 146 -29.13 -7.81 -16.16
N ASP A 147 -28.66 -7.66 -14.94
CA ASP A 147 -28.17 -6.45 -14.29
C ASP A 147 -27.48 -5.45 -15.20
N ALA A 148 -27.85 -4.18 -15.01
CA ALA A 148 -27.01 -3.06 -15.34
C ALA A 148 -25.72 -3.20 -14.54
N GLU A 149 -24.76 -3.93 -15.12
CA GLU A 149 -23.34 -3.85 -14.79
C GLU A 149 -23.04 -2.37 -14.63
N ALA A 150 -22.67 -2.03 -13.41
CA ALA A 150 -22.25 -0.69 -13.07
C ALA A 150 -21.22 -0.27 -14.12
N ASP A 151 -21.45 0.87 -14.77
CA ASP A 151 -20.44 1.57 -15.53
C ASP A 151 -19.25 1.77 -14.57
N GLU A 152 -18.32 0.80 -14.52
CA GLU A 152 -16.99 1.01 -13.98
C GLU A 152 -16.43 2.14 -14.83
N ASP A 153 -16.38 3.32 -14.20
CA ASP A 153 -15.94 4.56 -14.84
C ASP A 153 -14.52 4.30 -15.38
N ASP A 154 -14.41 3.99 -16.68
CA ASP A 154 -13.16 3.69 -17.41
C ASP A 154 -12.10 4.81 -17.27
N ASN A 155 -12.46 5.91 -16.58
CA ASN A 155 -11.62 7.07 -16.28
C ASN A 155 -11.27 7.22 -14.80
N ALA A 156 -11.40 6.18 -13.97
CA ALA A 156 -10.96 6.26 -12.58
C ALA A 156 -9.47 6.64 -12.50
N PRO A 157 -9.09 7.67 -11.73
CA PRO A 157 -7.70 8.13 -11.64
C PRO A 157 -6.80 7.02 -11.08
N ILE A 158 -5.54 6.95 -11.51
CA ILE A 158 -4.58 5.97 -10.98
C ILE A 158 -4.09 6.41 -9.59
N PHE A 159 -3.95 7.71 -9.39
CA PHE A 159 -3.49 8.33 -8.16
C PHE A 159 -4.50 9.30 -7.56
N SER A 160 -4.64 9.24 -6.25
CA SER A 160 -5.11 10.37 -5.47
C SER A 160 -3.94 11.25 -5.04
N VAL A 161 -4.10 12.57 -5.06
CA VAL A 161 -3.03 13.52 -4.73
C VAL A 161 -3.38 14.25 -3.43
N ILE A 162 -2.51 14.13 -2.43
CA ILE A 162 -2.58 14.88 -1.17
C ILE A 162 -1.62 16.07 -1.24
N ASN A 163 -2.19 17.25 -1.47
CA ASN A 163 -1.50 18.54 -1.47
C ASN A 163 -2.34 19.55 -0.66
N PRO A 164 -2.10 19.69 0.65
CA PRO A 164 -2.93 20.57 1.48
C PRO A 164 -2.72 22.06 1.13
N ASP A 165 -3.80 22.83 1.11
CA ASP A 165 -3.75 24.28 0.91
C ASP A 165 -3.49 25.06 2.20
N ALA A 166 -4.02 24.57 3.32
CA ALA A 166 -3.90 25.23 4.61
C ALA A 166 -2.44 25.19 5.12
N PRO A 167 -1.86 26.32 5.56
CA PRO A 167 -0.49 26.36 6.08
C PRO A 167 -0.24 25.42 7.27
N GLU A 168 -1.25 25.22 8.12
CA GLU A 168 -1.16 24.32 9.27
C GLU A 168 -1.01 22.85 8.85
N ASP A 169 -1.73 22.43 7.81
CA ASP A 169 -1.66 21.07 7.29
C ASP A 169 -0.38 20.86 6.47
N ARG A 170 0.06 21.87 5.71
CA ARG A 170 1.39 21.87 5.08
C ARG A 170 2.50 21.69 6.12
N ALA A 171 2.42 22.40 7.24
CA ALA A 171 3.40 22.27 8.31
C ALA A 171 3.42 20.87 8.95
N ARG A 172 2.27 20.18 9.01
CA ARG A 172 2.18 18.79 9.49
C ARG A 172 2.81 17.79 8.54
N LEU A 173 2.73 18.02 7.23
CA LEU A 173 3.25 17.11 6.20
C LEU A 173 4.67 17.47 5.73
N GLN A 174 5.14 18.68 6.03
CA GLN A 174 6.43 19.16 5.54
C GLN A 174 7.58 18.29 6.07
N GLY A 175 8.28 17.66 5.13
CA GLY A 175 9.49 16.89 5.36
C GLY A 175 9.30 15.68 6.28
N ILE A 176 8.09 15.13 6.44
CA ILE A 176 7.87 13.92 7.22
C ILE A 176 8.63 12.72 6.65
N SER A 177 8.89 11.69 7.47
CA SER A 177 9.53 10.47 6.99
C SER A 177 8.52 9.57 6.26
N ASN A 178 9.04 8.57 5.54
CA ASN A 178 8.21 7.53 4.95
C ASN A 178 7.42 6.77 6.01
N LEU A 179 8.04 6.49 7.16
CA LEU A 179 7.35 5.82 8.26
C LEU A 179 6.22 6.68 8.84
N THR A 180 6.44 7.99 9.01
CA THR A 180 5.37 8.91 9.44
C THR A 180 4.22 8.91 8.44
N ALA A 181 4.53 8.94 7.13
CA ALA A 181 3.52 8.93 6.07
C ALA A 181 2.69 7.63 6.10
N LEU A 182 3.34 6.48 6.24
CA LEU A 182 2.67 5.17 6.39
C LEU A 182 1.76 5.15 7.63
N ARG A 183 2.24 5.63 8.78
CA ARG A 183 1.45 5.71 10.02
C ARG A 183 0.24 6.62 9.93
N LEU A 184 0.32 7.64 9.06
CA LEU A 184 -0.76 8.59 8.86
C LEU A 184 -1.83 8.03 7.92
N LEU A 185 -1.43 7.39 6.83
CA LEU A 185 -2.31 7.07 5.70
C LEU A 185 -2.66 5.58 5.54
N ASN A 186 -1.96 4.69 6.25
CA ASN A 186 -2.15 3.25 6.17
C ASN A 186 -2.40 2.62 7.54
N ASP A 187 -3.16 1.53 7.54
CA ASP A 187 -3.38 0.75 8.75
C ASP A 187 -2.13 -0.07 9.07
N VAL A 188 -1.65 0.02 10.31
CA VAL A 188 -0.53 -0.80 10.77
C VAL A 188 -0.99 -2.22 11.06
N ASP A 189 -0.09 -3.16 10.78
CA ASP A 189 -0.20 -4.55 11.16
C ASP A 189 1.18 -5.12 11.51
N ILE A 190 1.25 -6.34 12.01
CA ILE A 190 2.47 -7.03 12.38
C ILE A 190 2.42 -8.44 11.81
N ARG A 191 3.51 -8.83 11.17
CA ARG A 191 3.68 -10.18 10.63
C ARG A 191 5.00 -10.80 11.04
N PRO A 192 5.17 -12.13 10.89
CA PRO A 192 6.48 -12.75 10.95
C PRO A 192 7.45 -12.07 9.98
N ALA A 193 8.62 -11.69 10.49
CA ALA A 193 9.70 -11.19 9.66
C ALA A 193 10.18 -12.31 8.71
N PRO A 194 10.57 -11.99 7.46
CA PRO A 194 11.20 -12.96 6.58
C PRO A 194 12.35 -13.69 7.27
N ALA A 195 12.52 -14.99 7.01
CA ALA A 195 13.62 -15.74 7.62
C ALA A 195 14.96 -15.37 6.96
N PRO A 196 16.05 -15.19 7.72
CA PRO A 196 17.38 -15.01 7.15
C PRO A 196 17.80 -16.26 6.36
N ALA A 197 18.58 -16.07 5.31
CA ALA A 197 19.13 -17.19 4.55
C ALA A 197 20.04 -18.06 5.42
N ALA A 198 20.21 -19.34 5.05
CA ALA A 198 21.05 -20.27 5.81
C ALA A 198 22.48 -19.73 5.97
N GLY A 199 22.94 -19.57 7.22
CA GLY A 199 24.27 -19.03 7.55
C GLY A 199 24.34 -17.50 7.63
N GLU A 200 23.27 -16.78 7.25
CA GLU A 200 23.20 -15.33 7.42
C GLU A 200 22.93 -14.96 8.88
N LYS A 201 23.59 -13.89 9.35
CA LYS A 201 23.40 -13.38 10.71
C LYS A 201 22.21 -12.44 10.73
N ARG A 202 21.41 -12.53 11.79
CA ARG A 202 20.35 -11.55 12.02
C ARG A 202 20.93 -10.14 12.20
N ILE A 203 20.21 -9.15 11.69
CA ILE A 203 20.57 -7.72 11.77
C ILE A 203 20.69 -7.29 13.23
N LYS A 204 21.71 -6.46 13.50
CA LYS A 204 22.00 -5.91 14.84
C LYS A 204 22.29 -4.41 14.73
N PRO A 205 21.68 -3.55 15.56
CA PRO A 205 20.63 -3.88 16.54
C PRO A 205 19.33 -4.37 15.86
N PRO A 206 18.50 -5.18 16.54
CA PRO A 206 17.19 -5.56 16.01
C PRO A 206 16.31 -4.30 15.89
N ASN A 207 15.47 -4.23 14.86
CA ASN A 207 14.56 -3.11 14.65
C ASN A 207 13.25 -3.62 14.06
N ARG A 208 12.13 -3.09 14.55
CA ARG A 208 10.79 -3.57 14.20
C ARG A 208 10.43 -3.40 12.72
N LEU A 209 11.09 -2.51 12.00
CA LEU A 209 10.84 -2.36 10.55
C LEU A 209 11.47 -3.48 9.72
N VAL A 210 12.38 -4.27 10.30
CA VAL A 210 13.08 -5.36 9.58
C VAL A 210 12.85 -6.70 10.26
N ASP A 211 13.29 -6.82 11.50
CA ASP A 211 13.27 -8.05 12.29
C ASP A 211 13.49 -7.68 13.76
N TYR A 212 12.42 -7.75 14.55
CA TYR A 212 12.47 -7.59 15.99
C TYR A 212 11.88 -8.83 16.67
N HIS A 213 12.78 -9.72 17.10
CA HIS A 213 12.43 -11.04 17.63
C HIS A 213 11.60 -11.90 16.66
N GLY A 214 11.87 -11.80 15.36
CA GLY A 214 11.15 -12.55 14.32
C GLY A 214 9.85 -11.90 13.86
N TRP A 215 9.60 -10.65 14.24
CA TRP A 215 8.39 -9.90 13.84
C TRP A 215 8.76 -8.61 13.12
N GLN A 216 7.90 -8.19 12.21
CA GLN A 216 8.04 -6.98 11.41
C GLN A 216 6.76 -6.15 11.46
N GLU A 217 6.88 -4.85 11.71
CA GLU A 217 5.83 -3.85 11.54
C GLU A 217 5.59 -3.61 10.05
N ILE A 218 4.35 -3.75 9.60
CA ILE A 218 3.95 -3.59 8.19
C ILE A 218 2.72 -2.69 8.10
N TYR A 219 2.37 -2.31 6.88
CA TYR A 219 1.23 -1.43 6.62
C TYR A 219 0.35 -1.99 5.51
N SER A 220 -0.95 -1.76 5.59
CA SER A 220 -1.94 -2.12 4.58
C SER A 220 -2.75 -0.89 4.14
N GLY A 221 -3.26 -0.92 2.91
CA GLY A 221 -3.94 0.19 2.25
C GLY A 221 -3.26 0.58 0.94
N LYS A 222 -3.63 1.75 0.40
CA LYS A 222 -3.11 2.22 -0.89
C LYS A 222 -1.60 2.41 -0.87
N THR A 223 -0.99 2.22 -2.04
CA THR A 223 0.45 2.40 -2.23
C THR A 223 0.81 3.88 -2.08
N LEU A 224 1.85 4.18 -1.28
CA LEU A 224 2.28 5.57 -1.05
C LEU A 224 3.45 5.98 -1.93
N TRP A 225 3.33 7.16 -2.52
CA TRP A 225 4.35 7.84 -3.32
C TRP A 225 4.63 9.21 -2.71
N VAL A 226 5.87 9.48 -2.33
CA VAL A 226 6.24 10.73 -1.66
C VAL A 226 6.93 11.67 -2.63
N TYR A 227 6.36 12.86 -2.81
CA TYR A 227 7.00 14.01 -3.44
C TYR A 227 7.75 14.79 -2.35
N ASP A 228 9.06 14.91 -2.46
CA ASP A 228 9.93 15.55 -1.47
C ASP A 228 10.82 16.64 -2.08
N ALA A 229 11.72 17.22 -1.28
CA ALA A 229 12.57 18.32 -1.72
C ALA A 229 13.41 17.99 -2.96
N ARG A 230 13.79 16.72 -3.14
CA ARG A 230 14.59 16.27 -4.29
C ARG A 230 13.73 16.06 -5.53
N SER A 231 12.44 15.77 -5.37
CA SER A 231 11.45 15.72 -6.45
C SER A 231 11.39 17.03 -7.24
N ASN A 232 11.64 18.17 -6.59
CA ASN A 232 11.71 19.47 -7.29
C ASN A 232 12.81 19.52 -8.35
N ALA A 233 13.89 18.77 -8.18
CA ALA A 233 15.04 18.80 -9.08
C ALA A 233 14.99 17.68 -10.13
N ASP A 234 14.56 16.47 -9.74
CA ASP A 234 14.62 15.29 -10.59
C ASP A 234 13.25 14.85 -11.15
N GLN A 235 12.16 15.50 -10.75
CA GLN A 235 10.78 15.18 -11.17
C GLN A 235 10.44 13.70 -10.92
N CYS A 236 11.00 13.14 -9.84
CA CYS A 236 10.73 11.79 -9.37
C CYS A 236 9.92 11.81 -8.07
N VAL A 237 9.18 10.74 -7.81
CA VAL A 237 8.58 10.46 -6.50
C VAL A 237 9.20 9.20 -5.91
N ARG A 238 9.17 9.10 -4.58
CA ARG A 238 9.62 7.92 -3.85
C ARG A 238 8.45 6.97 -3.63
N LEU A 239 8.49 5.79 -4.24
CA LEU A 239 7.63 4.69 -3.85
C LEU A 239 8.06 4.18 -2.47
N VAL A 240 7.12 4.09 -1.54
CA VAL A 240 7.37 3.63 -0.17
C VAL A 240 6.94 2.17 -0.01
N SER A 241 7.85 1.33 0.48
CA SER A 241 7.57 -0.06 0.80
C SER A 241 6.70 -0.18 2.06
N GLN A 242 5.58 -0.88 1.95
CA GLN A 242 4.68 -1.17 3.06
C GLN A 242 5.11 -2.40 3.88
N GLN A 243 5.97 -3.27 3.31
CA GLN A 243 6.49 -4.47 3.95
C GLN A 243 7.78 -4.98 3.29
N GLY A 244 8.67 -5.60 4.05
CA GLY A 244 9.92 -6.14 3.50
C GLY A 244 9.75 -7.49 2.78
N ALA A 245 9.85 -7.56 1.45
CA ALA A 245 9.65 -8.83 0.72
C ALA A 245 10.66 -9.94 1.10
N MET A 246 11.90 -9.56 1.46
CA MET A 246 12.95 -10.50 1.85
C MET A 246 13.74 -10.04 3.06
N TYR A 247 14.52 -10.95 3.65
CA TYR A 247 15.30 -10.64 4.84
C TYR A 247 16.24 -9.47 4.59
N GLY A 248 16.25 -8.53 5.54
CA GLY A 248 17.09 -7.34 5.46
C GLY A 248 16.46 -6.14 4.74
N THR A 249 15.31 -6.28 4.10
CA THR A 249 14.50 -5.13 3.65
C THR A 249 13.66 -4.58 4.80
N ALA A 250 13.55 -3.25 4.89
CA ALA A 250 12.78 -2.58 5.94
C ALA A 250 11.44 -2.07 5.39
N THR A 251 10.41 -2.11 6.23
CA THR A 251 9.21 -1.30 6.04
C THR A 251 9.60 0.18 6.01
N GLY A 252 9.07 0.93 5.05
CA GLY A 252 9.43 2.32 4.81
C GLY A 252 10.69 2.51 3.94
N ASP A 253 11.40 1.43 3.54
CA ASP A 253 12.39 1.52 2.47
C ASP A 253 11.73 2.10 1.21
N SER A 254 12.48 2.86 0.42
CA SER A 254 11.92 3.55 -0.74
C SER A 254 12.84 3.57 -1.93
N TRP A 255 12.21 3.65 -3.10
CA TRP A 255 12.86 3.70 -4.41
C TRP A 255 12.27 4.85 -5.23
N ARG A 256 13.08 5.51 -6.05
CA ARG A 256 12.66 6.68 -6.83
C ARG A 256 12.27 6.29 -8.25
N ALA A 257 11.09 6.75 -8.67
CA ALA A 257 10.63 6.65 -10.05
C ALA A 257 10.36 8.04 -10.64
N ARG A 258 10.69 8.22 -11.92
CA ARG A 258 10.31 9.42 -12.67
C ARG A 258 8.80 9.44 -12.88
N VAL A 259 8.19 10.62 -12.78
CA VAL A 259 6.74 10.81 -12.99
C VAL A 259 6.21 10.22 -14.30
N SER A 260 7.01 10.18 -15.35
CA SER A 260 6.60 9.60 -16.65
C SER A 260 6.38 8.08 -16.63
N HIS A 261 6.79 7.37 -15.56
CA HIS A 261 6.62 5.91 -15.44
C HIS A 261 5.77 5.53 -14.22
N THR A 262 5.35 6.49 -13.40
CA THR A 262 4.67 6.17 -12.12
C THR A 262 3.32 5.52 -12.34
N CYS A 263 2.58 5.92 -13.38
CA CYS A 263 1.28 5.33 -13.71
C CYS A 263 1.41 3.85 -14.07
N GLU A 264 2.30 3.52 -15.01
CA GLU A 264 2.59 2.14 -15.40
C GLU A 264 3.03 1.29 -14.19
N LEU A 265 3.96 1.82 -13.39
CA LEU A 265 4.43 1.12 -12.19
C LEU A 265 3.29 0.86 -11.19
N GLN A 266 2.42 1.85 -10.96
CA GLN A 266 1.31 1.71 -10.01
C GLN A 266 0.28 0.68 -10.48
N VAL A 267 -0.06 0.67 -11.77
CA VAL A 267 -0.98 -0.33 -12.35
C VAL A 267 -0.37 -1.73 -12.25
N ASN A 268 0.91 -1.89 -12.61
CA ASN A 268 1.61 -3.18 -12.53
C ASN A 268 1.79 -3.69 -11.09
N LEU A 269 1.99 -2.79 -10.13
CA LEU A 269 2.03 -3.14 -8.71
C LEU A 269 0.66 -3.56 -8.20
N ALA A 270 -0.40 -2.83 -8.55
CA ALA A 270 -1.77 -3.10 -8.11
C ALA A 270 -2.33 -4.41 -8.69
N SER A 271 -2.01 -4.73 -9.95
CA SER A 271 -2.40 -5.99 -10.60
C SER A 271 -1.59 -7.20 -10.12
N GLY A 272 -0.51 -6.97 -9.38
CA GLY A 272 0.45 -8.01 -8.99
C GLY A 272 1.30 -8.54 -10.14
N ALA A 273 1.24 -7.92 -11.33
CA ALA A 273 2.09 -8.28 -12.47
C ALA A 273 3.58 -8.02 -12.19
N MET A 274 3.88 -7.06 -11.32
CA MET A 274 5.23 -6.71 -10.89
C MET A 274 5.33 -6.61 -9.38
N THR A 275 6.50 -6.96 -8.84
CA THR A 275 6.90 -6.61 -7.48
C THR A 275 8.25 -5.92 -7.54
N ILE A 276 8.45 -4.91 -6.70
CA ILE A 276 9.74 -4.20 -6.62
C ILE A 276 10.55 -4.82 -5.48
N ASP A 277 11.74 -5.31 -5.83
CA ASP A 277 12.69 -5.85 -4.87
C ASP A 277 13.51 -4.72 -4.24
N PHE A 278 13.22 -4.43 -2.97
CA PHE A 278 13.91 -3.42 -2.17
C PHE A 278 15.22 -3.91 -1.54
N GLY A 279 15.73 -5.11 -1.83
CA GLY A 279 17.03 -5.54 -1.31
C GLY A 279 18.03 -6.01 -2.38
N GLY A 280 17.76 -5.72 -3.66
CA GLY A 280 18.73 -5.86 -4.75
C GLY A 280 19.83 -4.79 -4.76
N GLN A 281 20.66 -4.79 -5.81
CA GLN A 281 21.73 -3.80 -6.03
C GLN A 281 21.21 -2.37 -6.28
N ASP A 282 19.91 -2.22 -6.55
CA ASP A 282 19.23 -0.94 -6.70
C ASP A 282 18.90 -0.34 -5.33
N ARG A 283 19.74 0.63 -4.97
CA ARG A 283 19.89 1.18 -3.63
C ARG A 283 18.62 1.92 -3.22
N TRP A 284 17.89 1.35 -2.27
CA TRP A 284 16.95 2.09 -1.43
C TRP A 284 17.64 3.28 -0.77
N ASP A 285 16.87 4.32 -0.49
CA ASP A 285 17.38 5.57 0.09
C ASP A 285 17.90 5.35 1.52
N TYR A 286 19.21 5.10 1.66
CA TYR A 286 19.84 4.76 2.95
C TYR A 286 19.62 5.83 4.04
N PRO A 287 19.82 7.14 3.78
CA PRO A 287 19.47 8.19 4.72
C PRO A 287 18.02 8.10 5.22
N GLU A 288 17.06 7.85 4.33
CA GLU A 288 15.66 7.72 4.70
C GLU A 288 15.42 6.48 5.56
N ARG A 289 16.06 5.34 5.25
CA ARG A 289 15.95 4.14 6.09
C ARG A 289 16.47 4.38 7.50
N VAL A 290 17.63 5.02 7.65
CA VAL A 290 18.18 5.34 8.97
C VAL A 290 17.20 6.21 9.74
N ARG A 291 16.62 7.23 9.08
CA ARG A 291 15.59 8.09 9.67
C ARG A 291 14.36 7.31 10.11
N ASN A 292 13.85 6.40 9.27
CA ASN A 292 12.71 5.54 9.61
C ASN A 292 13.02 4.64 10.81
N MET A 293 14.21 4.03 10.85
CA MET A 293 14.65 3.18 11.96
C MET A 293 14.73 3.95 13.28
N GLU A 294 15.29 5.16 13.27
CA GLU A 294 15.36 6.02 14.45
C GLU A 294 13.98 6.48 14.91
N GLU A 295 13.06 6.75 13.99
CA GLU A 295 11.68 7.11 14.30
C GLU A 295 10.87 5.92 14.85
N ALA A 296 11.15 4.71 14.35
CA ALA A 296 10.56 3.49 14.85
C ALA A 296 10.96 3.19 16.31
N GLU A 297 12.02 3.77 16.85
CA GLU A 297 12.35 3.57 18.27
C GLU A 297 11.67 4.62 19.19
N LYS A 298 10.95 5.59 18.61
CA LYS A 298 10.24 6.62 19.38
C LYS A 298 8.80 6.18 19.68
N PRO A 299 8.29 6.44 20.90
CA PRO A 299 6.89 6.22 21.21
C PRO A 299 5.97 7.03 20.29
N VAL A 300 4.82 6.45 19.96
CA VAL A 300 3.77 7.11 19.16
C VAL A 300 3.17 8.26 19.97
N ALA A 301 3.29 9.47 19.42
CA ALA A 301 2.73 10.70 19.99
C ALA A 301 1.19 10.71 19.86
#